data_AF-A0A933I926-F1
#
_entry.id   AF-A0A933I926-F1
#
_cell.length_a   1.000
_cell.length_b   1.000
_cell.length_c   1.000
_cell.angle_alpha   90.00
_cell.angle_beta   90.00
_cell.angle_gamma   90.00
#
_symmetry.space_group_name_H-M   'P 1'
#
loop_
_entity.id
_entity.type
_entity.pdbx_description
1 polymer ?
#
loop_
_entity_poly.entity_id
_entity_poly.type
_entity_poly.pdbx_seq_one_letter_code
_entity_poly.pdbx_strand_id
1 'polypeptide(L)'
;MSIIHDALKKVEQAQRNNIQELNIPEDRPKHAVRRNLLFVVLAVITGMFFLNFLLKYSPEKKIAKVVELPKVEEKINIPNQPVLKAPASQALVLNGVFLADNQWHALINNQIVKKGEVINGATLKSVSLQEVELENQGSIIKLSNQEK
;
A
#
# COMPACT_ATOMS: atom_id res chain seq x y z
N MET A 1 65.76 4.57 61.89
CA MET A 1 64.61 4.15 61.06
C MET A 1 63.98 2.94 61.72
N SER A 2 62.66 2.94 61.97
CA SER A 2 62.01 1.93 62.80
C SER A 2 61.54 0.73 61.96
N ILE A 3 62.05 -0.46 62.30
CA ILE A 3 61.78 -1.75 61.65
C ILE A 3 60.28 -2.11 61.68
N ILE A 4 59.56 -1.59 62.67
CA ILE A 4 58.13 -1.81 62.87
C ILE A 4 57.31 -1.21 61.72
N HIS A 5 57.72 -0.04 61.21
CA HIS A 5 57.00 0.65 60.14
C HIS A 5 57.12 -0.08 58.80
N ASP A 6 58.26 -0.75 58.60
CA ASP A 6 58.54 -1.51 57.37
C ASP A 6 57.78 -2.85 57.35
N ALA A 7 57.65 -3.48 58.53
CA ALA A 7 56.83 -4.69 58.69
C ALA A 7 55.34 -4.41 58.45
N LEU A 8 54.80 -3.31 59.00
CA LEU A 8 53.39 -2.93 58.81
C LEU A 8 53.07 -2.60 57.34
N LYS A 9 53.95 -1.84 56.67
CA LYS A 9 53.75 -1.48 55.26
C LYS A 9 53.78 -2.71 54.35
N LYS A 10 54.62 -3.69 54.65
CA LYS A 10 54.73 -4.94 53.88
C LYS A 10 53.49 -5.84 54.04
N VAL A 11 52.85 -5.83 55.21
CA VAL A 11 51.58 -6.54 55.44
C VAL A 11 50.42 -5.86 54.71
N GLU A 12 50.32 -4.52 54.75
CA GLU A 12 49.26 -3.78 54.04
C GLU A 12 49.36 -3.96 52.52
N GLN A 13 50.58 -3.96 51.98
CA GLN A 13 50.82 -4.15 50.55
C GLN A 13 50.51 -5.59 50.09
N ALA A 14 50.79 -6.60 50.91
CA ALA A 14 50.38 -7.98 50.64
C ALA A 14 48.86 -8.15 50.67
N GLN A 15 48.16 -7.43 51.56
CA GLN A 15 46.69 -7.48 51.67
C GLN A 15 46.00 -6.82 50.46
N ARG A 16 46.54 -5.69 49.94
CA ARG A 16 46.00 -5.05 48.73
C ARG A 16 46.16 -5.90 47.47
N ASN A 17 47.26 -6.62 47.35
CA ASN A 17 47.51 -7.49 46.18
C ASN A 17 46.62 -8.74 46.19
N ASN A 18 46.29 -9.28 47.38
CA ASN A 18 45.43 -10.45 47.51
C ASN A 18 43.95 -10.15 47.17
N ILE A 19 43.48 -8.91 47.41
CA ILE A 19 42.10 -8.49 47.10
C ILE A 19 41.89 -8.26 45.59
N GLN A 20 42.95 -7.96 44.82
CA GLN A 20 42.84 -7.73 43.37
C GLN A 20 42.76 -9.02 42.53
N GLU A 21 43.15 -10.17 43.06
CA GLU A 21 43.01 -11.48 42.37
C GLU A 21 41.61 -12.11 42.52
N LEU A 22 40.71 -11.53 43.31
CA LEU A 22 39.31 -11.98 43.40
C LEU A 22 38.38 -11.30 42.37
N ASN A 23 38.92 -10.75 41.29
CA ASN A 23 38.16 -10.45 40.07
C ASN A 23 38.24 -11.68 39.14
N ILE A 24 37.66 -12.79 39.60
CA ILE A 24 37.35 -13.92 38.73
C ILE A 24 36.22 -13.43 37.81
N PRO A 25 36.40 -13.41 36.48
CA PRO A 25 35.33 -13.05 35.57
C PRO A 25 34.14 -13.97 35.82
N GLU A 26 33.05 -13.34 36.24
CA GLU A 26 31.72 -13.89 36.42
C GLU A 26 31.42 -14.92 35.32
N ASP A 27 31.42 -16.21 35.70
CA ASP A 27 30.98 -17.31 34.84
C ASP A 27 29.48 -17.08 34.59
N ARG A 28 29.20 -16.34 33.52
CA ARG A 28 27.84 -15.95 33.14
C ARG A 28 27.04 -17.25 33.01
N PRO A 29 25.83 -17.32 33.59
CA PRO A 29 25.05 -18.55 33.58
C PRO A 29 24.78 -18.97 32.14
N LYS A 30 25.46 -20.05 31.68
CA LYS A 30 25.28 -20.70 30.37
C LYS A 30 23.81 -21.04 30.04
N HIS A 31 22.92 -20.95 31.02
CA HIS A 31 21.50 -21.22 30.88
C HIS A 31 20.70 -20.10 30.19
N ALA A 32 21.13 -18.83 30.30
CA ALA A 32 20.43 -17.71 29.65
C ALA A 32 20.65 -17.69 28.12
N VAL A 33 21.83 -18.14 27.67
CA VAL A 33 22.18 -18.21 26.25
C VAL A 33 21.30 -19.23 25.52
N ARG A 34 20.98 -20.37 26.16
CA ARG A 34 20.10 -21.41 25.59
C ARG A 34 18.69 -20.90 25.35
N ARG A 35 18.17 -20.05 26.24
CA ARG A 35 16.83 -19.46 26.08
C ARG A 35 16.77 -18.50 24.90
N ASN A 36 17.80 -17.65 24.75
CA ASN A 36 17.86 -16.73 23.62
C ASN A 36 18.08 -17.46 22.28
N LEU A 37 18.85 -18.55 22.28
CA LEU A 37 19.03 -19.40 21.11
C LEU A 37 17.71 -20.00 20.63
N LEU A 38 16.85 -20.46 21.54
CA LEU A 38 15.55 -21.05 21.21
C LEU A 38 14.62 -20.01 20.54
N PHE A 39 14.60 -18.78 21.02
CA PHE A 39 13.84 -17.70 20.39
C PHE A 39 14.37 -17.32 19.01
N VAL A 40 15.70 -17.33 18.82
CA VAL A 40 16.31 -17.08 17.50
C VAL A 40 15.93 -18.17 16.51
N VAL A 41 16.02 -19.44 16.91
CA VAL A 41 15.60 -20.58 16.06
C VAL A 41 14.12 -20.49 15.70
N LEU A 42 13.26 -20.18 16.67
CA LEU A 42 11.83 -20.02 16.44
C LEU A 42 11.53 -18.89 15.45
N ALA A 43 12.20 -17.74 15.59
CA ALA A 43 12.06 -16.59 14.71
C ALA A 43 12.50 -16.89 13.26
N VAL A 44 13.55 -17.70 13.08
CA VAL A 44 14.00 -18.14 11.75
C VAL A 44 12.95 -19.04 11.09
N ILE A 45 12.37 -19.98 11.84
CA ILE A 45 11.35 -20.90 11.33
C ILE A 45 10.08 -20.13 10.94
N THR A 46 9.58 -19.24 11.79
CA THR A 46 8.40 -18.42 11.46
C THR A 46 8.69 -17.45 10.31
N GLY A 47 9.88 -16.87 10.24
CA GLY A 47 10.32 -16.05 9.12
C GLY A 47 10.32 -16.81 7.79
N MET A 48 10.84 -18.04 7.75
CA MET A 48 10.81 -18.89 6.56
C MET A 48 9.37 -19.23 6.13
N PHE A 49 8.50 -19.57 7.09
CA PHE A 49 7.09 -19.85 6.79
C PHE A 49 6.38 -18.63 6.23
N PHE A 50 6.63 -17.45 6.80
CA PHE A 50 6.01 -16.20 6.35
C PHE A 50 6.48 -15.79 4.96
N LEU A 51 7.76 -15.96 4.65
CA LEU A 51 8.31 -15.68 3.32
C LEU A 51 7.75 -16.63 2.25
N ASN A 52 7.65 -17.92 2.57
CA ASN A 52 7.05 -18.92 1.68
C ASN A 52 5.55 -18.65 1.47
N PHE A 53 4.85 -18.19 2.52
CA PHE A 53 3.46 -17.76 2.43
C PHE A 53 3.30 -16.55 1.50
N LEU A 54 4.12 -15.50 1.63
CA LEU A 54 4.07 -14.34 0.73
C LEU A 54 4.31 -14.71 -0.73
N LEU A 55 5.23 -15.64 -1.00
CA LEU A 55 5.50 -16.10 -2.37
C LEU A 55 4.32 -16.88 -2.95
N LYS A 56 3.65 -17.70 -2.14
CA LYS A 56 2.52 -18.54 -2.59
C LYS A 56 1.21 -17.76 -2.77
N TYR A 57 1.00 -16.71 -1.99
CA TYR A 57 -0.21 -15.87 -2.05
C TYR A 57 0.01 -14.58 -2.86
N SER A 58 1.15 -14.44 -3.54
CA SER A 58 1.32 -13.36 -4.50
C SER A 58 0.30 -13.55 -5.62
N PRO A 59 -0.68 -12.63 -5.80
CA PRO A 59 -1.70 -12.79 -6.82
C PRO A 59 -0.98 -12.80 -8.17
N GLU A 60 -1.10 -13.92 -8.89
CA GLU A 60 -0.67 -14.00 -10.28
C GLU A 60 -1.34 -12.83 -11.01
N LYS A 61 -0.54 -11.82 -11.35
CA LYS A 61 -0.96 -10.80 -12.30
C LYS A 61 -1.22 -11.58 -13.57
N LYS A 62 -2.49 -11.86 -13.84
CA LYS A 62 -2.95 -12.32 -15.15
C LYS A 62 -2.60 -11.20 -16.11
N ILE A 63 -1.39 -11.24 -16.65
CA ILE A 63 -1.00 -10.44 -17.80
C ILE A 63 -1.88 -11.00 -18.90
N ALA A 64 -3.00 -10.31 -19.15
CA ALA A 64 -3.83 -10.58 -20.29
C ALA A 64 -2.87 -10.59 -21.49
N LYS A 65 -2.68 -11.78 -22.06
CA LYS A 65 -1.92 -11.96 -23.29
C LYS A 65 -2.61 -11.04 -24.29
N VAL A 66 -1.97 -9.91 -24.59
CA VAL A 66 -2.42 -8.99 -25.63
C VAL A 66 -2.32 -9.82 -26.90
N VAL A 67 -3.44 -10.41 -27.29
CA VAL A 67 -3.65 -10.89 -28.65
C VAL A 67 -3.51 -9.63 -29.47
N GLU A 68 -2.38 -9.50 -30.17
CA GLU A 68 -2.23 -8.50 -31.22
C GLU A 68 -3.29 -8.86 -32.27
N LEU A 69 -4.47 -8.26 -32.13
CA LEU A 69 -5.45 -8.28 -33.20
C LEU A 69 -4.77 -7.68 -34.42
N PRO A 70 -4.93 -8.26 -35.62
CA PRO A 70 -4.49 -7.62 -36.84
C PRO A 70 -5.08 -6.21 -36.84
N LYS A 71 -4.19 -5.21 -36.91
CA LYS A 71 -4.53 -3.81 -37.05
C LYS A 71 -5.24 -3.64 -38.39
N VAL A 72 -6.54 -3.95 -38.40
CA VAL A 72 -7.45 -3.52 -39.46
C VAL A 72 -7.53 -2.02 -39.26
N GLU A 73 -6.77 -1.29 -40.05
CA GLU A 73 -6.95 0.15 -40.24
C GLU A 73 -8.29 0.35 -40.95
N GLU A 74 -9.38 0.11 -40.23
CA GLU A 74 -10.69 0.55 -40.63
C GLU A 74 -10.64 2.07 -40.46
N LYS A 75 -10.36 2.75 -41.58
CA LYS A 75 -10.70 4.16 -41.74
C LYS A 75 -12.21 4.26 -41.59
N ILE A 76 -12.69 4.27 -40.36
CA ILE A 76 -14.03 4.72 -40.04
C ILE A 76 -14.01 6.20 -40.38
N ASN A 77 -14.44 6.50 -41.60
CA ASN A 77 -14.82 7.84 -42.01
C ASN A 77 -16.08 8.17 -41.21
N ILE A 78 -15.90 8.48 -39.92
CA ILE A 78 -16.96 9.03 -39.09
C ILE A 78 -17.23 10.37 -39.75
N PRO A 79 -18.37 10.57 -40.45
CA PRO A 79 -18.71 11.89 -40.92
C PRO A 79 -18.63 12.78 -39.68
N ASN A 80 -17.84 13.84 -39.77
CA ASN A 80 -17.66 14.84 -38.73
C ASN A 80 -19.00 15.57 -38.54
N GLN A 81 -19.99 14.85 -38.02
CA GLN A 81 -21.26 15.40 -37.64
C GLN A 81 -20.95 16.29 -36.45
N PRO A 82 -21.35 17.57 -36.50
CA PRO A 82 -21.24 18.43 -35.35
C PRO A 82 -21.97 17.73 -34.21
N VAL A 83 -21.24 17.42 -33.13
CA VAL A 83 -21.82 16.94 -31.88
C VAL A 83 -22.84 18.00 -31.48
N LEU A 84 -24.11 17.70 -31.75
CA LEU A 84 -25.21 18.60 -31.48
C LEU A 84 -25.16 18.85 -29.97
N LYS A 85 -24.74 20.05 -29.57
CA LYS A 85 -24.80 20.46 -28.17
C LYS A 85 -26.26 20.35 -27.76
N ALA A 86 -26.56 19.36 -26.92
CA ALA A 86 -27.88 19.19 -26.36
C ALA A 86 -28.31 20.51 -25.70
N PRO A 87 -29.55 20.99 -25.90
CA PRO A 87 -30.02 22.21 -25.28
C PRO A 87 -29.93 22.10 -23.75
N ALA A 88 -29.46 23.16 -23.11
CA ALA A 88 -29.10 23.22 -21.69
C ALA A 88 -30.26 22.94 -20.70
N SER A 89 -31.49 22.75 -21.18
CA SER A 89 -32.67 22.45 -20.36
C SER A 89 -33.07 20.97 -20.38
N GLN A 90 -32.36 20.09 -21.08
CA GLN A 90 -32.69 18.67 -21.09
C GLN A 90 -32.33 18.02 -19.75
N ALA A 91 -33.28 17.25 -19.20
CA ALA A 91 -33.04 16.42 -18.04
C ALA A 91 -31.81 15.53 -18.28
N LEU A 92 -30.91 15.46 -17.30
CA LEU A 92 -29.75 14.58 -17.37
C LEU A 92 -30.22 13.15 -17.16
N VAL A 93 -29.97 12.28 -18.14
CA VAL A 93 -30.28 10.86 -18.08
C VAL A 93 -28.98 10.07 -18.13
N LEU A 94 -28.77 9.20 -17.15
CA LEU A 94 -27.69 8.23 -17.16
C LEU A 94 -28.08 7.05 -18.03
N ASN A 95 -27.44 6.91 -19.19
CA ASN A 95 -27.65 5.78 -20.10
C ASN A 95 -26.82 4.55 -19.70
N GLY A 96 -25.68 4.75 -19.02
CA GLY A 96 -24.85 3.66 -18.53
C GLY A 96 -23.50 4.09 -18.00
N VAL A 97 -22.77 3.14 -17.43
CA VAL A 97 -21.40 3.32 -16.93
C VAL A 97 -20.54 2.17 -17.45
N PHE A 98 -19.32 2.46 -17.89
CA PHE A 98 -18.40 1.46 -18.38
C PHE A 98 -16.95 1.78 -18.02
N LEU A 99 -16.09 0.77 -18.07
CA LEU A 99 -14.66 0.90 -17.83
C LEU A 99 -13.91 0.88 -19.17
N ALA A 100 -13.14 1.93 -19.45
CA ALA A 100 -12.25 2.00 -20.61
C ALA A 100 -10.92 2.63 -20.20
N ASP A 101 -9.81 2.11 -20.71
CA ASP A 101 -8.45 2.56 -20.36
C ASP A 101 -8.17 2.56 -18.85
N ASN A 102 -8.73 1.59 -18.13
CA ASN A 102 -8.63 1.47 -16.66
C ASN A 102 -9.22 2.68 -15.90
N GLN A 103 -10.16 3.41 -16.54
CA GLN A 103 -10.90 4.53 -15.98
C GLN A 103 -12.40 4.32 -16.16
N TRP A 104 -13.19 4.79 -15.20
CA TRP A 104 -14.66 4.76 -15.29
C TRP A 104 -15.17 5.93 -16.13
N HIS A 105 -16.03 5.63 -17.10
CA HIS A 105 -16.70 6.60 -17.97
C HIS A 105 -18.21 6.46 -17.78
N ALA A 106 -18.91 7.59 -17.79
CA ALA A 106 -20.36 7.61 -17.77
C ALA A 106 -20.89 8.00 -19.16
N LEU A 107 -21.97 7.35 -19.58
CA LEU A 107 -22.73 7.72 -20.77
C LEU A 107 -23.95 8.50 -20.30
N ILE A 108 -23.93 9.83 -20.47
CA ILE A 108 -24.98 10.74 -20.02
C ILE A 108 -25.53 11.46 -21.23
N ASN A 109 -26.85 11.41 -21.45
CA ASN A 109 -27.50 11.98 -22.63
C ASN A 109 -26.81 11.57 -23.95
N ASN A 110 -26.46 10.28 -24.07
CA ASN A 110 -25.70 9.70 -25.20
C ASN A 110 -24.30 10.31 -25.43
N GLN A 111 -23.73 10.98 -24.43
CA GLN A 111 -22.37 11.52 -24.48
C GLN A 111 -21.48 10.82 -23.46
N ILE A 112 -20.29 10.40 -23.90
CA ILE A 112 -19.28 9.80 -23.03
C ILE A 112 -18.60 10.93 -22.28
N VAL A 113 -18.64 10.86 -20.95
CA VAL A 113 -18.02 11.85 -20.07
C VAL A 113 -17.13 11.21 -19.02
N LYS A 114 -16.03 11.89 -18.71
CA LYS A 114 -15.03 11.47 -17.71
C LYS A 114 -15.14 12.30 -16.45
N LYS A 115 -14.59 11.79 -15.34
CA LYS A 115 -14.48 12.54 -14.10
C LYS A 115 -13.77 13.89 -14.36
N GLY A 116 -14.42 14.98 -13.96
CA GLY A 116 -13.96 16.36 -14.15
C GLY A 116 -14.48 17.04 -15.41
N GLU A 117 -15.10 16.31 -16.34
CA GLU A 117 -15.71 16.91 -17.53
C GLU A 117 -17.08 17.56 -17.21
N VAL A 118 -17.45 18.53 -18.04
CA VAL A 118 -18.69 19.31 -17.87
C VAL A 118 -19.69 18.91 -18.95
N ILE A 119 -20.91 18.57 -18.54
CA ILE A 119 -22.04 18.26 -19.42
C ILE A 119 -23.28 19.03 -18.98
N ASN A 120 -23.90 19.76 -19.91
CA ASN A 120 -25.05 20.64 -19.65
C ASN A 120 -24.86 21.56 -18.42
N GLY A 121 -23.63 22.07 -18.21
CA GLY A 121 -23.29 22.95 -17.09
C GLY A 121 -23.04 22.24 -15.76
N ALA A 122 -23.18 20.91 -15.71
CA ALA A 122 -22.87 20.10 -14.54
C ALA A 122 -21.50 19.43 -14.68
N THR A 123 -20.68 19.48 -13.63
CA THR A 123 -19.35 18.86 -13.59
C THR A 123 -19.43 17.47 -13.00
N LEU A 124 -18.90 16.47 -13.69
CA LEU A 124 -18.88 15.10 -13.21
C LEU A 124 -17.86 14.91 -12.06
N LYS A 125 -18.33 14.64 -10.84
CA LYS A 125 -17.47 14.49 -9.64
C LYS A 125 -17.04 13.07 -9.40
N SER A 126 -17.97 12.12 -9.50
CA SER A 126 -17.70 10.72 -9.23
C SER A 126 -18.51 9.82 -10.17
N VAL A 127 -17.90 8.69 -10.55
CA VAL A 127 -18.52 7.65 -11.37
C VAL A 127 -18.33 6.33 -10.62
N SER A 128 -19.43 5.65 -10.37
CA SER A 128 -19.47 4.31 -9.78
C SER A 128 -20.30 3.39 -10.67
N LEU A 129 -20.32 2.08 -10.39
CA LEU A 129 -20.99 1.09 -11.23
C LEU A 129 -22.49 1.37 -11.43
N GLN A 130 -23.15 1.93 -10.43
CA GLN A 130 -24.61 2.11 -10.41
C GLN A 130 -25.03 3.58 -10.35
N GLU A 131 -24.14 4.45 -9.85
CA GLU A 131 -24.44 5.84 -9.56
C GLU A 131 -23.37 6.77 -10.12
N VAL A 132 -23.83 7.96 -10.52
CA VAL A 132 -23.00 9.05 -11.01
C VAL A 132 -23.38 10.33 -10.27
N GLU A 133 -22.39 11.05 -9.74
CA GLU A 133 -22.60 12.32 -9.04
C GLU A 133 -22.09 13.48 -9.89
N LEU A 134 -22.99 14.41 -10.20
CA LEU A 134 -22.67 15.65 -10.90
C LEU A 134 -22.88 16.85 -9.98
N GLU A 135 -22.04 17.86 -10.12
CA GLU A 135 -22.18 19.15 -9.44
C GLU A 135 -22.68 20.20 -10.42
N ASN A 136 -23.82 20.84 -10.13
CA ASN A 136 -24.33 21.97 -10.91
C ASN A 136 -24.63 23.14 -9.97
N GLN A 137 -23.96 24.28 -10.17
CA GLN A 137 -24.15 25.49 -9.36
C GLN A 137 -24.08 25.25 -7.84
N GLY A 138 -23.21 24.35 -7.40
CA GLY A 138 -23.03 24.00 -5.98
C GLY A 138 -24.03 22.98 -5.43
N SER A 139 -24.96 22.47 -6.25
CA SER A 139 -25.86 21.36 -5.91
C SER A 139 -25.35 20.04 -6.47
N ILE A 140 -25.44 18.96 -5.69
CA ILE A 140 -25.06 17.61 -6.12
C ILE A 140 -26.30 16.89 -6.67
N ILE A 141 -26.24 16.50 -7.93
CA ILE A 141 -27.25 15.72 -8.63
C ILE A 141 -26.74 14.28 -8.71
N LYS A 142 -27.52 13.34 -8.14
CA LYS A 142 -27.24 11.91 -8.23
C LYS A 142 -28.09 11.30 -9.33
N LEU A 143 -27.45 10.63 -10.27
CA LEU A 143 -28.12 9.83 -11.28
C LEU A 143 -27.83 8.35 -11.00
N SER A 144 -28.88 7.54 -10.95
CA SER A 144 -28.78 6.09 -10.83
C SER A 144 -29.44 5.43 -12.03
N ASN A 145 -28.89 4.30 -12.45
CA ASN A 145 -29.52 3.49 -13.47
C ASN A 145 -30.68 2.72 -12.82
N GLN A 146 -31.90 3.25 -12.93
CA GLN A 146 -33.09 2.52 -12.49
C GLN A 146 -33.37 1.42 -13.52
N GLU A 147 -32.78 0.25 -13.33
CA GLU A 147 -33.31 -0.96 -13.95
C GLU A 147 -34.75 -1.12 -13.46
N LYS A 148 -35.70 -1.04 -14.40
CA LYS A 148 -37.13 -1.22 -14.16
C LYS A 148 -37.57 -2.55 -14.71
#